data_AF-A0AAV2T5W8-F1
#
_entry.id   AF-A0AAV2T5W8-F1
#
_cell.length_a   1.000
_cell.length_b   1.000
_cell.length_c   1.000
_cell.angle_alpha   90.00
_cell.angle_beta   90.00
_cell.angle_gamma   90.00
#
_symmetry.space_group_name_H-M   'P 1'
#
loop_
_entity.id
_entity.type
_entity.pdbx_description
1 polymer ?
#
loop_
_entity_poly.entity_id
_entity_poly.type
_entity_poly.pdbx_seq_one_letter_code
_entity_poly.pdbx_strand_id
1 'polypeptide(L)'
;MKCWCEGNIMRFPTSFIIITGLLGLVLAQDGDERSDIFCPDLVPGKLSLEEILNILYLFGSQWDTLEFLMSKNTSEVFHDVIDNPDLFRSEAIVVPSVYRKLVVMKFLDLLNATDGTSEDYLTVEDKYFLHYENGQYSKYTNRTKKLFYATCVVICWNIFNEGFEEAERDRRLALHCPTPCKNACGGLLCLSEGIFQHQYRCVCQKGYEWDVELHTCVSEELKKLREGVRFLLACTRMPTSKQKQHFLK
;
A
#
# COMPACT_ATOMS: atom_id res chain seq x y z
N MET A 1 22.20 -38.34 -7.80
CA MET A 1 22.71 -37.08 -7.22
C MET A 1 21.59 -36.43 -6.43
N LYS A 2 21.66 -36.50 -5.10
CA LYS A 2 20.68 -35.91 -4.18
C LYS A 2 21.38 -34.78 -3.42
N CYS A 3 20.90 -33.56 -3.57
CA CYS A 3 21.23 -32.51 -2.60
C CYS A 3 20.33 -32.72 -1.39
N TRP A 4 20.93 -33.02 -0.24
CA TRP A 4 20.26 -33.09 1.05
C TRP A 4 20.41 -31.72 1.72
N CYS A 5 19.33 -30.98 1.84
CA CYS A 5 19.23 -29.89 2.80
C CYS A 5 18.44 -30.45 3.99
N GLU A 6 19.06 -30.54 5.16
CA GLU A 6 18.37 -30.93 6.39
C GLU A 6 17.20 -29.99 6.62
N GLY A 7 16.02 -30.60 6.71
CA GLY A 7 14.77 -29.90 6.85
C GLY A 7 14.59 -29.36 8.26
N ASN A 8 14.20 -28.09 8.33
CA ASN A 8 13.06 -27.75 9.18
C ASN A 8 11.83 -27.76 8.28
N ILE A 9 11.12 -28.88 8.32
CA ILE A 9 9.73 -28.97 7.87
C ILE A 9 8.95 -28.06 8.82
N MET A 10 8.68 -26.82 8.41
CA MET A 10 7.56 -26.09 9.01
C MET A 10 6.29 -26.84 8.62
N ARG A 11 5.74 -27.56 9.61
CA ARG A 11 4.39 -28.10 9.54
C ARG A 11 3.44 -26.92 9.39
N PHE A 12 2.90 -26.73 8.19
CA PHE A 12 1.65 -25.99 8.05
C PHE A 12 0.54 -26.85 8.66
N PRO A 13 -0.23 -26.36 9.64
CA PRO A 13 -1.47 -27.03 10.00
C PRO A 13 -2.41 -26.97 8.80
N THR A 14 -2.68 -28.12 8.21
CA THR A 14 -3.81 -28.34 7.32
C THR A 14 -5.09 -28.18 8.13
N SER A 15 -5.55 -26.94 8.25
CA SER A 15 -6.94 -26.66 8.61
C SER A 15 -7.71 -26.45 7.31
N PHE A 16 -8.41 -27.50 6.90
CA PHE A 16 -9.54 -27.40 5.98
C PHE A 16 -10.52 -26.38 6.57
N ILE A 17 -10.67 -25.22 5.93
CA ILE A 17 -11.87 -24.41 6.08
C ILE A 17 -12.68 -24.63 4.80
N ILE A 18 -13.75 -25.40 4.95
CA ILE A 18 -14.85 -25.44 4.01
C ILE A 18 -15.52 -24.08 4.10
N ILE A 19 -15.23 -23.16 3.18
CA ILE A 19 -16.08 -21.97 2.97
C ILE A 19 -17.12 -22.35 1.94
N THR A 20 -18.19 -22.97 2.44
CA THR A 20 -19.48 -22.99 1.77
C THR A 20 -20.03 -21.57 1.70
N GLY A 21 -20.26 -21.10 0.48
CA GLY A 21 -21.34 -20.17 0.15
C GLY A 21 -21.37 -18.84 0.90
N LEU A 22 -20.65 -17.85 0.39
CA LEU A 22 -21.10 -16.46 0.43
C LEU A 22 -20.76 -15.83 -0.91
N LEU A 23 -21.72 -15.97 -1.83
CA LEU A 23 -21.90 -15.10 -2.98
C LEU A 23 -22.23 -13.70 -2.43
N GLY A 24 -21.22 -13.01 -1.91
CA GLY A 24 -21.31 -11.62 -1.48
C GLY A 24 -20.94 -10.72 -2.64
N LEU A 25 -21.90 -9.90 -3.07
CA LEU A 25 -21.81 -8.98 -4.19
C LEU A 25 -20.45 -8.25 -4.25
N VAL A 26 -19.65 -8.56 -5.26
CA VAL A 26 -18.72 -7.58 -5.82
C VAL A 26 -19.55 -6.74 -6.77
N LEU A 27 -20.15 -5.67 -6.25
CA LEU A 27 -20.62 -4.60 -7.12
C LEU A 27 -19.38 -3.98 -7.76
N ALA A 28 -19.23 -4.19 -9.05
CA ALA A 28 -18.55 -3.26 -9.91
C ALA A 28 -19.21 -1.89 -9.71
N GLN A 29 -18.59 -1.02 -8.91
CA GLN A 29 -18.95 0.39 -8.88
C GLN A 29 -18.36 1.06 -10.13
N ASP A 30 -19.03 0.83 -11.26
CA ASP A 30 -19.14 1.87 -12.28
C ASP A 30 -20.15 2.90 -11.73
N GLY A 31 -19.60 3.94 -11.12
CA GLY A 31 -20.38 4.98 -10.47
C GLY A 31 -19.42 6.05 -9.95
N ASP A 32 -19.32 7.13 -10.72
CA ASP A 32 -18.61 8.37 -10.44
C ASP A 32 -19.22 9.13 -9.24
N GLU A 33 -19.33 8.48 -8.09
CA GLU A 33 -19.40 9.15 -6.80
C GLU A 33 -17.99 9.16 -6.25
N ARG A 34 -17.21 10.15 -6.70
CA ARG A 34 -15.95 10.48 -6.03
C ARG A 34 -16.33 10.78 -4.59
N SER A 35 -15.95 9.88 -3.69
CA SER A 35 -15.65 10.27 -2.33
C SER A 35 -14.52 11.30 -2.49
N ASP A 36 -14.89 12.59 -2.48
CA ASP A 36 -14.02 13.78 -2.56
C ASP A 36 -13.15 13.89 -1.30
N ILE A 37 -12.69 12.77 -0.77
CA ILE A 37 -12.22 12.75 0.60
C ILE A 37 -10.76 13.17 0.65
N PHE A 38 -9.89 12.75 -0.27
CA PHE A 38 -8.54 13.30 -0.27
C PHE A 38 -7.62 12.90 -1.43
N CYS A 39 -7.39 11.60 -1.60
CA CYS A 39 -6.30 11.14 -2.46
C CYS A 39 -6.46 11.35 -3.95
N PRO A 40 -7.61 11.07 -4.55
CA PRO A 40 -7.71 11.05 -6.01
C PRO A 40 -7.57 12.44 -6.67
N ASP A 41 -7.56 13.52 -5.88
CA ASP A 41 -7.54 14.90 -6.37
C ASP A 41 -6.26 15.24 -7.16
N LEU A 42 -5.10 15.10 -6.50
CA LEU A 42 -3.79 15.40 -7.08
C LEU A 42 -2.85 14.19 -7.11
N VAL A 43 -3.30 13.05 -6.60
CA VAL A 43 -2.56 11.78 -6.68
C VAL A 43 -3.13 10.94 -7.83
N PRO A 44 -2.27 10.33 -8.66
CA PRO A 44 -2.69 9.46 -9.75
C PRO A 44 -3.53 8.30 -9.23
N GLY A 45 -4.31 7.68 -10.15
CA GLY A 45 -5.21 6.57 -9.81
C GLY A 45 -4.52 5.30 -9.31
N LYS A 46 -3.18 5.28 -9.25
CA LYS A 46 -2.34 4.28 -8.58
C LYS A 46 -1.15 5.00 -7.95
N LEU A 47 -0.70 4.56 -6.77
CA LEU A 47 0.52 5.07 -6.16
C LEU A 47 1.75 4.36 -6.76
N SER A 48 2.34 4.94 -7.80
CA SER A 48 3.63 4.47 -8.32
C SER A 48 4.77 4.90 -7.40
N LEU A 49 5.62 3.94 -7.00
CA LEU A 49 6.82 4.27 -6.22
C LEU A 49 7.73 5.23 -6.99
N GLU A 50 7.84 5.08 -8.31
CA GLU A 50 8.67 5.95 -9.15
C GLU A 50 8.13 7.40 -9.15
N GLU A 51 6.82 7.57 -9.24
CA GLU A 51 6.20 8.90 -9.20
C GLU A 51 6.32 9.52 -7.82
N ILE A 52 6.11 8.73 -6.77
CA ILE A 52 6.27 9.18 -5.38
C ILE A 52 7.70 9.64 -5.14
N LEU A 53 8.71 8.90 -5.60
CA LEU A 53 10.12 9.25 -5.40
C LEU A 53 10.54 10.54 -6.12
N ASN A 54 9.76 11.02 -7.10
CA ASN A 54 9.96 12.33 -7.72
C ASN A 54 9.36 13.49 -6.90
N ILE A 55 8.60 13.19 -5.83
CA ILE A 55 7.85 14.17 -5.03
C ILE A 55 8.26 14.12 -3.55
N LEU A 56 8.46 12.92 -3.03
CA LEU A 56 8.83 12.59 -1.65
C LEU A 56 10.21 11.93 -1.63
N TYR A 57 10.95 12.14 -0.55
CA TYR A 57 12.22 11.44 -0.35
C TYR A 57 11.98 9.98 0.09
N LEU A 58 12.93 9.09 -0.17
CA LEU A 58 12.80 7.69 0.26
C LEU A 58 13.19 7.52 1.74
N PHE A 59 14.33 8.09 2.12
CA PHE A 59 14.98 7.90 3.43
C PHE A 59 15.42 9.24 4.01
N GLY A 60 15.54 9.27 5.33
CA GLY A 60 16.05 10.43 6.07
C GLY A 60 15.09 10.89 7.17
N SER A 61 15.50 11.94 7.87
CA SER A 61 14.80 12.47 9.04
C SER A 61 13.79 13.58 8.71
N GLN A 62 13.58 13.89 7.43
CA GLN A 62 12.56 14.86 7.03
C GLN A 62 11.17 14.21 7.12
N TRP A 63 10.16 15.01 7.40
CA TRP A 63 8.79 14.51 7.61
C TRP A 63 8.17 13.90 6.34
N ASP A 64 8.67 14.27 5.17
CA ASP A 64 8.18 13.86 3.87
C ASP A 64 8.94 12.67 3.28
N THR A 65 9.71 11.95 4.09
CA THR A 65 10.34 10.71 3.64
C THR A 65 9.35 9.55 3.73
N LEU A 66 9.38 8.63 2.77
CA LEU A 66 8.54 7.43 2.82
C LEU A 66 8.77 6.62 4.10
N GLU A 67 10.03 6.50 4.54
CA GLU A 67 10.39 5.88 5.83
C GLU A 67 9.66 6.55 7.01
N PHE A 68 9.66 7.87 7.07
CA PHE A 68 8.99 8.62 8.13
C PHE A 68 7.47 8.47 8.07
N LEU A 69 6.89 8.69 6.89
CA LEU A 69 5.44 8.66 6.65
C LEU A 69 4.83 7.27 6.92
N MET A 70 5.61 6.21 6.69
CA MET A 70 5.20 4.82 6.93
C MET A 70 5.69 4.27 8.27
N SER A 71 6.28 5.10 9.13
CA SER A 71 6.80 4.68 10.42
C SER A 71 5.69 4.43 11.43
N LYS A 72 5.99 3.58 12.43
CA LYS A 72 5.08 3.32 13.55
C LYS A 72 4.70 4.58 14.33
N ASN A 73 5.62 5.54 14.47
CA ASN A 73 5.36 6.79 15.18
C ASN A 73 4.31 7.63 14.44
N THR A 74 4.45 7.74 13.11
CA THR A 74 3.43 8.39 12.28
C THR A 74 2.09 7.66 12.39
N SER A 75 2.09 6.33 12.39
CA SER A 75 0.88 5.54 12.60
C SER A 75 0.18 5.83 13.92
N GLU A 76 0.92 5.87 15.02
CA GLU A 76 0.37 6.14 16.36
C GLU A 76 -0.28 7.54 16.44
N VAL A 77 0.31 8.56 15.81
CA VAL A 77 -0.26 9.92 15.79
C VAL A 77 -1.52 10.01 14.92
N PHE A 78 -1.55 9.26 13.81
CA PHE A 78 -2.66 9.26 12.87
C PHE A 78 -3.78 8.27 13.21
N HIS A 79 -3.59 7.41 14.21
CA HIS A 79 -4.58 6.42 14.63
C HIS A 79 -5.97 7.04 14.85
N ASP A 80 -6.06 8.16 15.58
CA ASP A 80 -7.33 8.86 15.82
C ASP A 80 -8.02 9.36 14.53
N VAL A 81 -7.25 9.67 13.49
CA VAL A 81 -7.80 10.08 12.19
C VAL A 81 -8.42 8.89 11.50
N ILE A 82 -7.77 7.73 11.56
CA ILE A 82 -8.24 6.49 10.92
C ILE A 82 -9.42 5.87 11.68
N ASP A 83 -9.44 5.98 13.00
CA ASP A 83 -10.52 5.44 13.83
C ASP A 83 -11.75 6.35 13.89
N ASN A 84 -11.67 7.56 13.36
CA ASN A 84 -12.78 8.49 13.35
C ASN A 84 -13.94 7.95 12.49
N PRO A 85 -15.08 7.55 13.09
CA PRO A 85 -16.16 6.90 12.37
C PRO A 85 -16.85 7.83 11.37
N ASP A 86 -16.79 9.14 11.58
CA ASP A 86 -17.41 10.12 10.69
C ASP A 86 -16.63 10.26 9.38
N LEU A 87 -15.36 9.85 9.36
CA LEU A 87 -14.49 9.95 8.17
C LEU A 87 -14.63 8.75 7.21
N PHE A 88 -15.10 7.60 7.71
CA PHE A 88 -15.17 6.34 6.96
C PHE A 88 -16.59 5.79 6.77
N ARG A 89 -17.63 6.57 7.13
CA ARG A 89 -19.03 6.26 6.80
C ARG A 89 -19.34 6.72 5.38
N SER A 90 -19.91 5.83 4.57
CA SER A 90 -20.35 6.15 3.20
C SER A 90 -21.42 7.24 3.12
N GLU A 91 -22.14 7.49 4.23
CA GLU A 91 -23.24 8.46 4.32
C GLU A 91 -22.83 9.78 4.99
N ALA A 92 -21.61 9.87 5.52
CA ALA A 92 -21.16 11.07 6.21
C ALA A 92 -20.71 12.13 5.20
N ILE A 93 -21.36 13.29 5.21
CA ILE A 93 -20.86 14.48 4.49
C ILE A 93 -19.66 15.01 5.27
N VAL A 94 -18.47 14.46 5.00
CA VAL A 94 -17.23 15.02 5.51
C VAL A 94 -16.90 16.24 4.68
N VAL A 95 -16.88 17.42 5.31
CA VAL A 95 -16.39 18.62 4.64
C VAL A 95 -14.88 18.46 4.43
N PRO A 96 -14.35 18.40 3.19
CA PRO A 96 -12.94 18.08 2.94
C PRO A 96 -11.98 19.02 3.67
N SER A 97 -12.34 20.29 3.82
CA SER A 97 -11.53 21.28 4.54
C SER A 97 -11.41 21.00 6.04
N VAL A 98 -12.41 20.39 6.70
CA VAL A 98 -12.33 19.99 8.11
C VAL A 98 -11.37 18.83 8.27
N TYR A 99 -11.45 17.84 7.37
CA TYR A 99 -10.53 16.71 7.35
C TYR A 99 -9.08 17.15 7.10
N ARG A 100 -8.85 18.00 6.09
CA ARG A 100 -7.50 18.49 5.78
C ARG A 100 -6.91 19.29 6.94
N LYS A 101 -7.72 20.06 7.67
CA LYS A 101 -7.27 20.71 8.92
C LYS A 101 -6.83 19.70 9.98
N LEU A 102 -7.60 18.63 10.20
CA LEU A 102 -7.24 17.57 11.13
C LEU A 102 -5.91 16.91 10.73
N VAL A 103 -5.75 16.55 9.47
CA VAL A 103 -4.50 15.97 8.93
C VAL A 103 -3.32 16.92 9.13
N VAL A 104 -3.48 18.20 8.79
CA VAL A 104 -2.43 19.22 8.98
C VAL A 104 -2.04 19.29 10.46
N MET A 105 -3.01 19.33 11.37
CA MET A 105 -2.73 19.34 12.82
C MET A 105 -1.90 18.12 13.24
N LYS A 106 -2.23 16.92 12.76
CA LYS A 106 -1.46 15.70 13.07
C LYS A 106 -0.04 15.72 12.51
N PHE A 107 0.19 16.29 11.33
CA PHE A 107 1.54 16.51 10.84
C PHE A 107 2.32 17.54 11.69
N LEU A 108 1.67 18.61 12.14
CA LEU A 108 2.29 19.58 13.03
C LEU A 108 2.66 18.95 14.39
N ASP A 109 1.81 18.07 14.93
CA ASP A 109 2.11 17.29 16.14
C ASP A 109 3.37 16.44 15.96
N LEU A 110 3.50 15.75 14.83
CA LEU A 110 4.71 14.98 14.49
C LEU A 110 5.95 15.86 14.41
N LEU A 111 5.86 16.99 13.69
CA LEU A 111 6.98 17.93 13.53
C LEU A 111 7.45 18.51 14.87
N ASN A 112 6.51 18.84 15.75
CA ASN A 112 6.81 19.33 17.10
C ASN A 112 7.52 18.26 17.94
N ALA A 113 7.19 16.99 17.76
CA ALA A 113 7.82 15.88 18.46
C ALA A 113 9.23 15.55 17.95
N THR A 114 9.56 15.95 16.72
CA THR A 114 10.82 15.58 16.05
C THR A 114 11.74 16.77 15.77
N ASP A 115 11.57 17.90 16.48
CA ASP A 115 12.34 19.14 16.27
C ASP A 115 12.36 19.59 14.78
N GLY A 116 11.20 19.57 14.14
CA GLY A 116 11.03 19.98 12.74
C GLY A 116 11.54 21.41 12.47
N THR A 117 11.88 21.70 11.22
CA THR A 117 12.37 23.04 10.84
C THR A 117 11.22 24.00 10.55
N SER A 118 11.44 25.31 10.64
CA SER A 118 10.44 26.33 10.26
C SER A 118 9.93 26.18 8.82
N GLU A 119 10.77 25.67 7.92
CA GLU A 119 10.38 25.41 6.53
C GLU A 119 9.38 24.24 6.42
N ASP A 120 9.53 23.23 7.28
CA ASP A 120 8.61 22.09 7.35
C ASP A 120 7.22 22.52 7.82
N TYR A 121 7.14 23.30 8.90
CA TYR A 121 5.87 23.86 9.39
C TYR A 121 5.14 24.68 8.31
N LEU A 122 5.86 25.59 7.63
CA LEU A 122 5.30 26.40 6.54
C LEU A 122 4.84 25.55 5.35
N THR A 123 5.47 24.42 5.12
CA THR A 123 5.07 23.49 4.07
C THR A 123 3.79 22.75 4.45
N VAL A 124 3.64 22.36 5.71
CA VAL A 124 2.46 21.66 6.25
C VAL A 124 1.24 22.58 6.39
N GLU A 125 1.42 23.85 6.76
CA GLU A 125 0.34 24.86 6.85
C GLU A 125 -0.07 25.46 5.49
N ASP A 126 0.20 24.78 4.37
CA ASP A 126 -0.08 25.29 3.03
C ASP A 126 -1.58 25.64 2.85
N LYS A 127 -1.89 26.93 2.71
CA LYS A 127 -3.27 27.40 2.55
C LYS A 127 -3.96 26.83 1.30
N TYR A 128 -3.20 26.54 0.24
CA TYR A 128 -3.76 25.98 -0.99
C TYR A 128 -4.25 24.56 -0.76
N PHE A 129 -3.55 23.80 0.08
CA PHE A 129 -3.97 22.48 0.51
C PHE A 129 -5.28 22.51 1.30
N LEU A 130 -5.38 23.36 2.32
CA LEU A 130 -6.57 23.47 3.17
C LEU A 130 -7.85 23.83 2.41
N HIS A 131 -7.71 24.65 1.37
CA HIS A 131 -8.83 25.21 0.59
C HIS A 131 -8.92 24.63 -0.83
N TYR A 132 -8.25 23.51 -1.11
CA TYR A 132 -8.31 22.89 -2.43
C TYR A 132 -9.71 22.33 -2.71
N GLU A 133 -10.29 22.65 -3.85
CA GLU A 133 -11.58 22.11 -4.29
C GLU A 133 -11.36 21.06 -5.37
N ASN A 134 -10.78 21.47 -6.51
CA ASN A 134 -10.34 20.56 -7.57
C ASN A 134 -9.41 21.29 -8.56
N GLY A 135 -8.90 20.57 -9.55
CA GLY A 135 -7.96 21.10 -10.53
C GLY A 135 -8.53 22.16 -11.48
N GLN A 136 -9.84 22.33 -11.54
CA GLN A 136 -10.50 23.36 -12.35
C GLN A 136 -10.66 24.69 -11.59
N TYR A 137 -11.00 24.62 -10.30
CA TYR A 137 -11.29 25.83 -9.49
C TYR A 137 -10.13 26.25 -8.59
N SER A 138 -9.23 25.32 -8.25
CA SER A 138 -8.13 25.59 -7.33
C SER A 138 -6.78 25.51 -8.02
N LYS A 139 -6.00 26.59 -7.86
CA LYS A 139 -4.56 26.55 -8.13
C LYS A 139 -3.88 25.75 -7.02
N TYR A 140 -2.80 25.07 -7.37
CA TYR A 140 -1.97 24.35 -6.43
C TYR A 140 -0.49 24.64 -6.69
N THR A 141 0.32 24.48 -5.65
CA THR A 141 1.79 24.61 -5.74
C THR A 141 2.44 23.22 -5.71
N ASN A 142 3.74 23.15 -5.95
CA ASN A 142 4.49 21.91 -5.73
C ASN A 142 4.40 21.43 -4.26
N ARG A 143 4.30 22.36 -3.31
CA ARG A 143 4.10 22.05 -1.88
C ARG A 143 2.73 21.43 -1.64
N THR A 144 1.69 22.00 -2.23
CA THR A 144 0.33 21.46 -2.19
C THR A 144 0.32 20.02 -2.73
N LYS A 145 0.90 19.79 -3.91
CA LYS A 145 1.00 18.45 -4.50
C LYS A 145 1.74 17.48 -3.58
N LYS A 146 2.87 17.90 -3.00
CA LYS A 146 3.64 17.12 -2.03
C LYS A 146 2.82 16.69 -0.81
N LEU A 147 2.01 17.59 -0.24
CA LEU A 147 1.12 17.27 0.88
C LEU A 147 0.02 16.27 0.51
N PHE A 148 -0.53 16.36 -0.69
CA PHE A 148 -1.48 15.35 -1.19
C PHE A 148 -0.83 13.97 -1.26
N TYR A 149 0.39 13.87 -1.79
CA TYR A 149 1.11 12.59 -1.82
C TYR A 149 1.44 12.08 -0.42
N ALA A 150 1.98 12.93 0.46
CA ALA A 150 2.38 12.55 1.81
C ALA A 150 1.20 12.06 2.64
N THR A 151 0.10 12.82 2.64
CA THR A 151 -1.12 12.43 3.35
C THR A 151 -1.70 11.14 2.77
N CYS A 152 -1.67 10.94 1.45
CA CYS A 152 -2.13 9.68 0.85
C CYS A 152 -1.32 8.49 1.29
N VAL A 153 0.01 8.60 1.27
CA VAL A 153 0.87 7.53 1.77
C VAL A 153 0.53 7.24 3.23
N VAL A 154 0.44 8.25 4.09
CA VAL A 154 0.14 8.07 5.52
C VAL A 154 -1.22 7.41 5.72
N ILE A 155 -2.29 7.97 5.16
CA ILE A 155 -3.64 7.46 5.41
C ILE A 155 -3.80 6.05 4.84
N CYS A 156 -3.35 5.80 3.61
CA CYS A 156 -3.46 4.49 2.99
C CYS A 156 -2.61 3.44 3.70
N TRP A 157 -1.38 3.80 4.09
CA TRP A 157 -0.50 2.92 4.84
C TRP A 157 -1.11 2.54 6.18
N ASN A 158 -1.70 3.50 6.88
CA ASN A 158 -2.35 3.24 8.16
C ASN A 158 -3.59 2.37 7.99
N ILE A 159 -4.49 2.67 7.06
CA ILE A 159 -5.65 1.79 6.79
C ILE A 159 -5.19 0.36 6.48
N PHE A 160 -4.13 0.20 5.67
CA PHE A 160 -3.64 -1.12 5.28
C PHE A 160 -3.05 -1.92 6.44
N ASN A 161 -2.30 -1.27 7.35
CA ASN A 161 -1.61 -1.93 8.46
C ASN A 161 -2.39 -1.94 9.77
N GLU A 162 -3.50 -1.21 9.84
CA GLU A 162 -4.40 -1.28 10.98
C GLU A 162 -5.00 -2.69 11.12
N GLY A 163 -5.35 -3.04 12.36
CA GLY A 163 -5.87 -4.35 12.75
C GLY A 163 -7.29 -4.65 12.26
N PHE A 164 -7.75 -4.01 11.18
CA PHE A 164 -9.09 -4.17 10.64
C PHE A 164 -9.32 -5.58 10.06
N GLU A 165 -10.57 -6.04 10.13
CA GLU A 165 -11.02 -7.18 9.34
C GLU A 165 -10.82 -6.89 7.84
N GLU A 166 -10.49 -7.93 7.07
CA GLU A 166 -10.12 -7.80 5.65
C GLU A 166 -11.17 -7.05 4.82
N ALA A 167 -12.46 -7.34 5.03
CA ALA A 167 -13.55 -6.68 4.31
C ALA A 167 -13.65 -5.18 4.64
N GLU A 168 -13.43 -4.78 5.90
CA GLU A 168 -13.48 -3.37 6.30
C GLU A 168 -12.24 -2.61 5.82
N ARG A 169 -11.06 -3.23 5.89
CA ARG A 169 -9.83 -2.67 5.31
C ARG A 169 -10.02 -2.41 3.82
N ASP A 170 -10.51 -3.39 3.07
CA ASP A 170 -10.70 -3.27 1.62
C ASP A 170 -11.74 -2.19 1.28
N ARG A 171 -12.84 -2.10 2.04
CA ARG A 171 -13.84 -1.04 1.91
C ARG A 171 -13.23 0.36 2.11
N ARG A 172 -12.44 0.54 3.17
CA ARG A 172 -11.78 1.83 3.47
C ARG A 172 -10.72 2.19 2.43
N LEU A 173 -9.91 1.23 1.99
CA LEU A 173 -8.95 1.46 0.90
C LEU A 173 -9.66 1.86 -0.39
N ALA A 174 -10.77 1.21 -0.73
CA ALA A 174 -11.54 1.55 -1.93
C ALA A 174 -12.13 2.97 -1.88
N LEU A 175 -12.53 3.44 -0.70
CA LEU A 175 -13.10 4.78 -0.51
C LEU A 175 -12.06 5.91 -0.53
N HIS A 176 -10.87 5.67 0.05
CA HIS A 176 -9.92 6.74 0.36
C HIS A 176 -8.60 6.66 -0.40
N CYS A 177 -8.28 5.52 -1.01
CA CYS A 177 -6.95 5.25 -1.54
C CYS A 177 -6.97 4.92 -3.04
N PRO A 178 -5.96 5.36 -3.81
CA PRO A 178 -5.73 4.85 -5.15
C PRO A 178 -5.47 3.35 -5.08
N THR A 179 -6.39 2.55 -5.59
CA THR A 179 -6.29 1.09 -5.51
C THR A 179 -5.26 0.54 -6.52
N PRO A 180 -4.30 -0.29 -6.09
CA PRO A 180 -3.38 -0.95 -7.02
C PRO A 180 -4.11 -1.89 -7.98
N CYS A 181 -5.31 -2.37 -7.58
CA CYS A 181 -6.12 -3.28 -8.36
C CYS A 181 -6.83 -2.68 -9.58
N LYS A 182 -6.90 -1.34 -9.71
CA LYS A 182 -7.61 -0.69 -10.81
C LYS A 182 -7.05 -1.15 -12.17
N ASN A 183 -7.85 -1.87 -12.95
CA ASN A 183 -7.48 -2.44 -14.26
C ASN A 183 -6.24 -3.36 -14.23
N ALA A 184 -5.86 -3.91 -13.07
CA ALA A 184 -4.63 -4.71 -12.94
C ALA A 184 -4.79 -6.15 -13.42
N CYS A 185 -5.97 -6.75 -13.17
CA CYS A 185 -6.19 -8.19 -13.35
C CYS A 185 -7.01 -8.59 -14.58
N GLY A 186 -7.27 -7.67 -15.52
CA GLY A 186 -7.92 -8.00 -16.80
C GLY A 186 -9.26 -8.75 -16.67
N GLY A 187 -10.04 -8.48 -15.62
CA GLY A 187 -11.32 -9.13 -15.33
C GLY A 187 -11.26 -10.29 -14.32
N LEU A 188 -10.08 -10.72 -13.87
CA LEU A 188 -9.94 -11.60 -12.71
C LEU A 188 -10.14 -10.83 -11.40
N LEU A 189 -10.51 -11.57 -10.35
CA LEU A 189 -10.56 -11.01 -9.00
C LEU A 189 -9.16 -10.53 -8.58
N CYS A 190 -9.07 -9.27 -8.17
CA CYS A 190 -7.84 -8.66 -7.69
C CYS A 190 -7.91 -8.47 -6.17
N LEU A 191 -6.81 -8.79 -5.49
CA LEU A 191 -6.64 -8.59 -4.05
C LEU A 191 -5.46 -7.64 -3.83
N SER A 192 -5.66 -6.61 -3.01
CA SER A 192 -4.61 -5.66 -2.66
C SER A 192 -3.67 -6.29 -1.64
N GLU A 193 -2.36 -6.26 -1.89
CA GLU A 193 -1.32 -6.72 -0.95
C GLU A 193 -0.53 -5.55 -0.36
N GLY A 194 -0.96 -4.33 -0.63
CA GLY A 194 -0.37 -3.09 -0.14
C GLY A 194 -1.08 -1.88 -0.73
N ILE A 195 -0.36 -0.75 -0.78
CA ILE A 195 -0.89 0.54 -1.24
C ILE A 195 -0.26 1.00 -2.56
N PHE A 196 0.88 0.42 -2.95
CA PHE A 196 1.60 0.81 -4.17
C PHE A 196 1.14 -0.01 -5.38
N GLN A 197 1.31 0.56 -6.57
CA GLN A 197 0.84 0.03 -7.86
C GLN A 197 1.15 -1.46 -8.13
N HIS A 198 2.26 -1.97 -7.59
CA HIS A 198 2.72 -3.35 -7.80
C HIS A 198 2.42 -4.30 -6.63
N GLN A 199 1.69 -3.84 -5.61
CA GLN A 199 1.33 -4.61 -4.42
C GLN A 199 -0.10 -5.13 -4.56
N TYR A 200 -0.29 -6.05 -5.49
CA TYR A 200 -1.56 -6.73 -5.71
C TYR A 200 -1.30 -8.16 -6.19
N ARG A 201 -2.32 -9.01 -6.05
CA ARG A 201 -2.37 -10.33 -6.66
C ARG A 201 -3.69 -10.55 -7.40
N CYS A 202 -3.62 -11.24 -8.53
CA CYS A 202 -4.81 -11.71 -9.23
C CYS A 202 -5.11 -13.15 -8.83
N VAL A 203 -6.39 -13.45 -8.59
CA VAL A 203 -6.84 -14.83 -8.40
C VAL A 203 -6.89 -15.52 -9.75
N CYS A 204 -5.97 -16.45 -9.96
CA CYS A 204 -5.80 -17.15 -11.22
C CYS A 204 -6.84 -18.25 -11.43
N GLN A 205 -7.10 -18.58 -12.70
CA GLN A 205 -7.92 -19.73 -13.06
C GLN A 205 -7.22 -21.04 -12.69
N LYS A 206 -7.98 -22.14 -12.63
CA LYS A 206 -7.45 -23.47 -12.31
C LYS A 206 -6.31 -23.86 -13.26
N GLY A 207 -5.21 -24.38 -12.71
CA GLY A 207 -4.00 -24.74 -13.46
C GLY A 207 -3.02 -23.59 -13.70
N TYR A 208 -3.33 -22.41 -13.17
CA TYR A 208 -2.47 -21.23 -13.19
C TYR A 208 -2.24 -20.72 -11.78
N GLU A 209 -1.07 -20.14 -11.57
CA GLU A 209 -0.69 -19.50 -10.32
C GLU A 209 -0.16 -18.09 -10.56
N TRP A 210 -0.36 -17.22 -9.58
CA TRP A 210 0.21 -15.88 -9.58
C TRP A 210 1.73 -15.95 -9.49
N ASP A 211 2.43 -15.30 -10.43
CA ASP A 211 3.87 -15.04 -10.36
C ASP A 211 4.09 -13.57 -9.98
N VAL A 212 4.62 -13.35 -8.78
CA VAL A 212 4.83 -12.02 -8.19
C VAL A 212 5.87 -11.20 -8.95
N GLU A 213 6.82 -11.83 -9.64
CA GLU A 213 7.83 -11.08 -10.40
C GLU A 213 7.33 -10.63 -11.77
N LEU A 214 6.46 -11.44 -12.38
CA LEU A 214 5.89 -11.11 -13.68
C LEU A 214 4.57 -10.35 -13.58
N HIS A 215 4.02 -10.21 -12.37
CA HIS A 215 2.69 -9.66 -12.10
C HIS A 215 1.63 -10.26 -13.03
N THR A 216 1.65 -11.58 -13.20
CA THR A 216 0.72 -12.28 -14.09
C THR A 216 0.44 -13.71 -13.64
N CYS A 217 -0.65 -14.27 -14.13
CA CYS A 217 -0.96 -15.70 -13.96
C CYS A 217 -0.17 -16.53 -14.97
N VAL A 218 0.65 -17.45 -14.48
CA VAL A 218 1.45 -18.39 -15.29
C VAL A 218 1.00 -19.82 -15.04
N SER A 219 1.25 -20.73 -15.97
CA SER A 219 0.94 -22.15 -15.74
C SER A 219 1.76 -22.70 -14.57
N GLU A 220 1.20 -23.66 -13.84
CA GLU A 220 1.89 -24.31 -12.72
C GLU A 220 3.25 -24.91 -13.14
N GLU A 221 3.37 -25.44 -14.36
CA GLU A 221 4.64 -25.97 -14.88
C GLU A 221 5.67 -24.86 -15.08
N LEU A 222 5.26 -23.71 -15.63
CA LEU A 222 6.16 -22.58 -15.86
C LEU A 222 6.66 -22.01 -14.53
N LYS A 223 5.79 -21.93 -13.52
CA LYS A 223 6.16 -21.49 -12.18
C LYS A 223 7.19 -22.41 -11.55
N LYS A 224 6.96 -23.73 -11.59
CA LYS A 224 7.90 -24.75 -11.09
C LYS A 224 9.26 -24.66 -11.77
N LEU A 225 9.30 -24.42 -13.08
CA LEU A 225 10.56 -24.23 -13.82
C LEU A 225 11.31 -22.97 -13.36
N ARG A 226 10.61 -21.85 -13.19
CA ARG A 226 11.21 -20.58 -12.74
C ARG A 226 11.76 -20.67 -11.31
N GLU A 227 11.00 -21.29 -10.41
CA GLU A 227 11.45 -21.53 -9.03
C GLU A 227 12.63 -22.49 -8.98
N GLY A 228 12.61 -23.56 -9.79
CA GLY A 228 13.71 -24.52 -9.90
C GLY A 228 15.00 -23.89 -10.43
N VAL A 229 14.92 -23.02 -11.43
CA VAL A 229 16.08 -22.27 -11.96
C VAL A 229 16.62 -21.29 -10.91
N ARG A 230 15.75 -20.60 -10.16
CA ARG A 230 16.21 -19.75 -9.04
C ARG A 230 16.93 -20.54 -7.96
N PHE A 231 16.42 -21.71 -7.59
CA PHE A 231 17.06 -22.58 -6.61
C PHE A 231 18.48 -22.94 -7.05
N LEU A 232 18.66 -23.31 -8.32
CA LEU A 232 19.98 -23.62 -8.88
C LEU A 232 20.92 -22.39 -8.90
N LEU A 233 20.41 -21.21 -9.22
CA LEU A 233 21.19 -19.96 -9.20
C LEU A 233 21.56 -19.51 -7.78
N ALA A 234 20.70 -19.74 -6.80
CA ALA A 234 21.00 -19.47 -5.39
C ALA A 234 22.11 -20.40 -4.88
N CYS A 235 22.10 -21.67 -5.29
CA CYS A 235 23.17 -22.63 -4.95
C CYS A 235 24.52 -22.28 -5.56
N THR A 236 24.57 -21.72 -6.77
CA THR A 236 25.82 -21.37 -7.46
C THR A 236 26.44 -20.05 -6.98
N ARG A 237 25.66 -19.17 -6.34
CA ARG A 237 26.13 -17.89 -5.77
C ARG A 237 26.64 -17.98 -4.33
N MET A 238 26.59 -19.15 -3.68
CA MET A 238 27.20 -19.32 -2.36
C MET A 238 28.73 -19.31 -2.46
N PRO A 239 29.45 -18.58 -1.59
CA PRO A 239 30.91 -18.60 -1.57
C PRO A 239 31.42 -20.03 -1.34
N THR A 240 32.43 -20.41 -2.11
CA THR A 240 33.03 -21.76 -2.17
C THR A 240 33.51 -22.31 -0.82
N SER A 241 33.68 -21.44 0.20
CA SER A 241 34.01 -21.84 1.57
C SER A 241 32.86 -22.56 2.29
N LYS A 242 31.59 -22.32 1.92
CA LYS A 242 30.43 -23.05 2.45
C LYS A 242 30.02 -24.25 1.60
N GLN A 243 30.39 -24.29 0.31
CA GLN A 243 30.13 -25.45 -0.54
C GLN A 243 30.97 -26.67 -0.15
N LYS A 244 32.21 -26.48 0.35
CA LYS A 244 33.10 -27.60 0.70
C LYS A 244 32.77 -28.32 2.01
N GLN A 245 31.96 -27.74 2.90
CA GLN A 245 31.63 -28.39 4.19
C GLN A 245 30.59 -29.52 4.07
N HIS A 246 29.91 -29.66 2.93
CA HIS A 246 28.89 -30.71 2.73
C HIS A 246 29.33 -31.84 1.77
N PHE A 247 30.56 -31.83 1.26
CA PHE A 247 31.08 -32.92 0.40
C PHE A 247 31.95 -33.95 1.15
N LEU A 248 32.17 -33.77 2.44
CA LEU A 248 32.88 -34.71 3.31
C LEU A 248 32.08 -34.94 4.60
N LYS A 249 31.03 -35.75 4.52
CA LYS A 249 30.57 -36.71 5.53
C LYS A 249 29.42 -37.54 4.98
#